data_AF-F4BGU5-F1
#
_entry.id   AF-F4BGU5-F1
#
_cell.length_a   1.000
_cell.length_b   1.000
_cell.length_c   1.000
_cell.angle_alpha   90.00
_cell.angle_beta   90.00
_cell.angle_gamma   90.00
#
_symmetry.space_group_name_H-M   'P 1'
#
loop_
_entity.id
_entity.type
_entity.pdbx_description
1 polymer ?
#
loop_
_entity_poly.entity_id
_entity_poly.type
_entity_poly.pdbx_seq_one_letter_code
_entity_poly.pdbx_strand_id
1 'polypeptide(L)'
;MSEMITRQQVTSGETIHVRTDPTACIGSHPNCRLFIDSLTIAGEKLDKNIVAIEGGDDVTKADSATAAASVIRLSITPGSINPTISITLGVLIKSSVRTKLEEKVSSILQASATDMKIKLGNSNKKQEYKTDKAWGIMIDLSNLELYPISAKAFSISIEPTELMGVSKDGMSYHIISIDGLTTSQGSLPVCCAASTDKGVAKIGYIAAA
;
A
#
# COMPACT_ATOMS: atom_id res chain seq x y z
N MET A 1 13.38 -3.56 -19.76
CA MET A 1 12.49 -2.68 -18.98
C MET A 1 12.67 -3.07 -17.54
N SER A 2 13.23 -2.18 -16.73
CA SER A 2 13.57 -2.39 -15.32
C SER A 2 12.60 -1.68 -14.37
N GLU A 3 11.77 -0.80 -14.91
CA GLU A 3 10.80 0.03 -14.20
C GLU A 3 9.55 -0.76 -13.79
N MET A 4 9.04 -0.50 -12.58
CA MET A 4 7.81 -1.13 -12.09
C MET A 4 6.56 -0.69 -12.85
N ILE A 5 6.49 0.59 -13.23
CA ILE A 5 5.38 1.20 -13.97
C ILE A 5 5.92 1.79 -15.27
N THR A 6 5.40 1.33 -16.39
CA THR A 6 5.80 1.81 -17.72
C THR A 6 4.96 3.02 -18.15
N ARG A 7 5.54 3.89 -18.99
CA ARG A 7 4.80 5.01 -19.61
C ARG A 7 3.62 4.51 -20.46
N GLN A 8 3.80 3.35 -21.11
CA GLN A 8 2.75 2.72 -21.91
C GLN A 8 1.51 2.44 -21.06
N GLN A 9 1.67 1.77 -19.92
CA GLN A 9 0.55 1.46 -19.00
C GLN A 9 -0.20 2.73 -18.56
N VAL A 10 0.54 3.78 -18.21
CA VAL A 10 -0.04 5.07 -17.78
C VAL A 10 -0.83 5.73 -18.91
N THR A 11 -0.37 5.61 -20.15
CA THR A 11 -0.97 6.27 -21.31
C THR A 11 -2.16 5.47 -21.87
N SER A 12 -2.08 4.14 -21.87
CA SER A 12 -3.14 3.26 -22.39
C SER A 12 -4.26 2.99 -21.40
N GLY A 13 -4.08 3.32 -20.11
CA GLY A 13 -5.05 2.97 -19.07
C GLY A 13 -5.06 1.48 -18.74
N GLU A 14 -3.95 0.78 -18.99
CA GLU A 14 -3.76 -0.60 -18.57
C GLU A 14 -3.63 -0.73 -17.05
N THR A 15 -3.78 -1.95 -16.55
CA THR A 15 -3.61 -2.25 -15.12
C THR A 15 -2.21 -1.87 -14.65
N ILE A 16 -2.17 -1.11 -13.55
CA ILE A 16 -0.95 -0.76 -12.84
C ILE A 16 -0.70 -1.81 -11.78
N HIS A 17 0.47 -2.42 -11.82
CA HIS A 17 0.93 -3.40 -10.85
C HIS A 17 2.21 -2.90 -10.17
N VAL A 18 2.22 -2.87 -8.85
CA VAL A 18 3.42 -2.64 -8.04
C VAL A 18 3.63 -3.87 -7.16
N ARG A 19 4.87 -4.36 -7.10
CA ARG A 19 5.26 -5.48 -6.24
C ARG A 19 6.65 -5.23 -5.67
N THR A 20 6.78 -5.35 -4.36
CA THR A 20 8.07 -5.35 -3.65
C THR A 20 8.31 -6.72 -3.02
N ASP A 21 9.51 -6.95 -2.50
CA ASP A 21 9.73 -8.07 -1.58
C ASP A 21 8.92 -7.83 -0.28
N PRO A 22 8.45 -8.90 0.41
CA PRO A 22 7.60 -8.77 1.60
C PRO A 22 8.18 -7.90 2.72
N THR A 23 9.50 -7.89 2.86
CA THR A 23 10.25 -7.11 3.87
C THR A 23 11.14 -6.04 3.25
N ALA A 24 10.88 -5.62 2.00
CA ALA A 24 11.68 -4.58 1.32
C ALA A 24 11.68 -3.22 2.04
N CYS A 25 10.73 -2.99 2.95
CA CYS A 25 10.67 -1.79 3.76
C CYS A 25 11.78 -1.72 4.83
N ILE A 26 12.50 -2.81 5.13
CA ILE A 26 13.56 -2.85 6.14
C ILE A 26 14.91 -3.29 5.56
N GLY A 27 15.98 -3.05 6.32
CA GLY A 27 17.33 -3.49 5.96
C GLY A 27 17.99 -2.64 4.88
N SER A 28 19.20 -3.06 4.47
CA SER A 28 20.03 -2.33 3.51
C SER A 28 20.06 -3.05 2.16
N HIS A 29 19.41 -2.46 1.17
CA HIS A 29 19.36 -2.98 -0.20
C HIS A 29 18.97 -1.88 -1.21
N PRO A 30 19.28 -2.07 -2.51
CA PRO A 30 18.92 -1.11 -3.57
C PRO A 30 17.51 -1.31 -4.13
N ASN A 31 16.83 -2.42 -3.82
CA ASN A 31 15.52 -2.75 -4.39
C ASN A 31 14.43 -1.75 -3.99
N CYS A 32 13.34 -1.76 -4.77
CA CYS A 32 12.18 -0.92 -4.51
C CYS A 32 11.48 -1.28 -3.19
N ARG A 33 10.86 -0.28 -2.57
CA ARG A 33 10.06 -0.40 -1.34
C ARG A 33 8.93 0.60 -1.31
N LEU A 34 7.85 0.24 -0.63
CA LEU A 34 6.73 1.13 -0.40
C LEU A 34 6.21 0.94 1.02
N PHE A 35 6.05 2.04 1.76
CA PHE A 35 5.47 2.02 3.09
C PHE A 35 4.70 3.31 3.38
N ILE A 36 3.79 3.24 4.34
CA ILE A 36 2.92 4.34 4.76
C ILE A 36 3.09 4.64 6.25
N ASP A 37 3.06 5.92 6.60
CA ASP A 37 3.31 6.39 7.97
C ASP A 37 2.15 6.11 8.95
N SER A 38 0.95 5.87 8.43
CA SER A 38 -0.27 5.59 9.17
C SER A 38 -1.21 4.72 8.35
N LEU A 39 -2.03 3.92 9.02
CA LEU A 39 -3.03 3.05 8.41
C LEU A 39 -4.24 2.95 9.33
N THR A 40 -5.43 3.09 8.77
CA THR A 40 -6.70 2.80 9.46
C THR A 40 -7.49 1.81 8.64
N ILE A 41 -7.95 0.71 9.25
CA ILE A 41 -8.82 -0.29 8.62
C ILE A 41 -10.09 -0.41 9.46
N ALA A 42 -11.26 -0.22 8.85
CA ALA A 42 -12.54 -0.38 9.55
C ALA A 42 -12.68 0.48 10.83
N GLY A 43 -12.01 1.64 10.86
CA GLY A 43 -11.94 2.55 12.01
C GLY A 43 -10.85 2.23 13.03
N GLU A 44 -10.21 1.06 12.95
CA GLU A 44 -9.09 0.67 13.81
C GLU A 44 -7.79 1.28 13.29
N LYS A 45 -7.09 2.01 14.15
CA LYS A 45 -5.78 2.62 13.82
C LYS A 45 -4.67 1.63 14.12
N LEU A 46 -3.76 1.47 13.16
CA LEU A 46 -2.58 0.62 13.33
C LEU A 46 -1.43 1.48 13.87
N ASP A 47 -0.68 0.90 14.81
CA ASP A 47 0.45 1.57 15.43
C ASP A 47 1.58 1.82 14.42
N LYS A 48 2.19 3.01 14.50
CA LYS A 48 3.41 3.32 13.76
C LYS A 48 4.60 2.71 14.50
N ASN A 49 4.89 1.43 14.22
CA ASN A 49 5.87 0.63 14.96
C ASN A 49 6.91 -0.08 14.08
N ILE A 50 6.90 0.16 12.77
CA ILE A 50 7.90 -0.38 11.84
C ILE A 50 8.98 0.68 11.61
N VAL A 51 10.24 0.33 11.87
CA VAL A 51 11.41 1.13 11.49
C VAL A 51 11.71 0.86 10.00
N ALA A 52 10.95 1.50 9.13
CA ALA A 52 11.09 1.37 7.68
C ALA A 52 12.14 2.34 7.13
N ILE A 53 12.82 1.93 6.06
CA ILE A 53 13.98 2.61 5.48
C ILE A 53 13.61 3.17 4.11
N GLU A 54 13.73 4.48 3.94
CA GLU A 54 13.66 5.14 2.63
C GLU A 54 14.79 4.67 1.72
N GLY A 55 14.58 4.71 0.40
CA GLY A 55 15.61 4.38 -0.57
C GLY A 55 16.90 5.18 -0.41
N GLY A 56 18.02 4.50 -0.17
CA GLY A 56 19.35 5.12 -0.06
C GLY A 56 19.63 5.78 1.30
N ASP A 57 18.73 5.65 2.27
CA ASP A 57 19.00 6.11 3.63
C ASP A 57 19.96 5.17 4.37
N ASP A 58 20.73 5.74 5.30
CA ASP A 58 21.70 5.02 6.12
C ASP A 58 21.00 4.32 7.29
N VAL A 59 20.92 2.98 7.20
CA VAL A 59 20.26 2.14 8.21
C VAL A 59 20.84 2.29 9.61
N THR A 60 22.10 2.72 9.75
CA THR A 60 22.74 2.89 11.06
C THR A 60 22.20 4.08 11.84
N LYS A 61 21.47 4.99 11.16
CA LYS A 61 20.84 6.18 11.74
C LYS A 61 19.34 6.00 11.96
N ALA A 62 18.78 4.86 11.60
CA ALA A 62 17.36 4.57 11.78
C ALA A 62 17.09 4.10 13.21
N ASP A 63 16.50 4.97 14.02
CA ASP A 63 16.25 4.73 15.46
C ASP A 63 14.75 4.67 15.82
N SER A 64 13.92 5.34 15.04
CA SER A 64 12.51 5.58 15.32
C SER A 64 11.61 4.97 14.26
N ALA A 65 10.40 4.57 14.67
CA ALA A 65 9.43 3.99 13.76
C ALA A 65 8.92 5.04 12.74
N THR A 66 8.98 4.67 11.47
CA THR A 66 8.64 5.54 10.33
C THR A 66 7.38 5.08 9.60
N ALA A 67 6.95 3.83 9.81
CA ALA A 67 5.80 3.24 9.12
C ALA A 67 4.82 2.53 10.06
N ALA A 68 3.54 2.55 9.70
CA ALA A 68 2.50 1.69 10.27
C ALA A 68 2.27 0.44 9.41
N ALA A 69 2.54 0.52 8.11
CA ALA A 69 2.46 -0.61 7.21
C ALA A 69 3.42 -0.49 6.02
N SER A 70 3.87 -1.62 5.51
CA SER A 70 4.45 -1.73 4.17
C SER A 70 3.34 -2.00 3.15
N VAL A 71 3.56 -1.61 1.89
CA VAL A 71 2.71 -1.98 0.76
C VAL A 71 3.51 -2.96 -0.11
N ILE A 72 3.21 -4.24 0.02
CA ILE A 72 3.95 -5.34 -0.63
C ILE A 72 3.49 -5.52 -2.07
N ARG A 73 2.17 -5.41 -2.31
CA ARG A 73 1.57 -5.51 -3.64
C ARG A 73 0.44 -4.51 -3.78
N LEU A 74 0.29 -3.96 -4.96
CA LEU A 74 -0.84 -3.13 -5.35
C LEU A 74 -1.19 -3.43 -6.80
N SER A 75 -2.47 -3.66 -7.06
CA SER A 75 -3.02 -3.77 -8.40
C SER A 75 -4.15 -2.76 -8.54
N ILE A 76 -4.08 -1.91 -9.55
CA ILE A 76 -5.15 -0.97 -9.88
C ILE A 76 -5.52 -1.17 -11.34
N THR A 77 -6.72 -1.68 -11.58
CA THR A 77 -7.31 -1.76 -12.92
C THR A 77 -8.17 -0.52 -13.11
N PRO A 78 -7.80 0.42 -14.00
CA PRO A 78 -8.62 1.58 -14.29
C PRO A 78 -10.04 1.19 -14.72
N GLY A 79 -11.03 1.97 -14.28
CA GLY A 79 -12.43 1.77 -14.63
C GLY A 79 -13.04 3.04 -15.24
N SER A 80 -14.13 2.87 -15.99
CA SER A 80 -14.87 4.00 -16.57
C SER A 80 -15.44 4.93 -15.50
N ILE A 81 -15.90 4.35 -14.38
CA ILE A 81 -16.41 5.08 -13.21
C ILE A 81 -15.45 4.90 -12.02
N ASN A 82 -15.27 3.66 -11.60
CA ASN A 82 -14.53 3.31 -10.39
C ASN A 82 -13.48 2.24 -10.73
N PRO A 83 -12.22 2.35 -10.26
CA PRO A 83 -11.22 1.32 -10.46
C PRO A 83 -11.53 0.07 -9.64
N THR A 84 -10.96 -1.07 -10.05
CA THR A 84 -10.85 -2.27 -9.21
C THR A 84 -9.45 -2.33 -8.62
N ILE A 85 -9.37 -2.44 -7.29
CA ILE A 85 -8.12 -2.37 -6.54
C ILE A 85 -7.95 -3.65 -5.70
N SER A 86 -6.74 -4.19 -5.69
CA SER A 86 -6.27 -5.11 -4.66
C SER A 86 -4.96 -4.63 -4.07
N ILE A 87 -4.79 -4.85 -2.77
CA ILE A 87 -3.63 -4.39 -2.00
C ILE A 87 -3.19 -5.45 -1.01
N THR A 88 -1.89 -5.67 -0.92
CA THR A 88 -1.25 -6.50 0.10
C THR A 88 -0.39 -5.62 0.98
N LEU A 89 -0.69 -5.60 2.27
CA LEU A 89 -0.01 -4.80 3.28
C LEU A 89 0.77 -5.70 4.23
N GLY A 90 1.93 -5.25 4.71
CA GLY A 90 2.63 -5.88 5.82
C GLY A 90 2.55 -5.02 7.07
N VAL A 91 2.08 -5.59 8.18
CA VAL A 91 1.90 -4.88 9.46
C VAL A 91 2.55 -5.65 10.60
N LEU A 92 3.06 -4.95 11.62
CA LEU A 92 3.59 -5.57 12.82
C LEU A 92 2.54 -5.48 13.94
N ILE A 93 1.87 -6.60 14.23
CA ILE A 93 0.74 -6.62 15.17
C ILE A 93 0.76 -7.87 16.05
N LYS A 94 0.06 -7.81 17.19
CA LYS A 94 -0.22 -8.97 18.05
C LYS A 94 -1.34 -9.82 17.44
N SER A 95 -1.35 -11.12 17.72
CA SER A 95 -2.42 -12.02 17.28
C SER A 95 -3.82 -11.59 17.73
N SER A 96 -3.95 -10.94 18.88
CA SER A 96 -5.23 -10.40 19.36
C SER A 96 -5.74 -9.21 18.54
N VAL A 97 -4.84 -8.40 17.96
CA VAL A 97 -5.21 -7.29 17.07
C VAL A 97 -5.69 -7.85 15.73
N ARG A 98 -5.04 -8.90 15.22
CA ARG A 98 -5.50 -9.62 14.03
C ARG A 98 -6.97 -10.06 14.18
N THR A 99 -7.30 -10.80 15.25
CA THR A 99 -8.67 -11.31 15.46
C THR A 99 -9.69 -10.16 15.54
N LYS A 100 -9.36 -9.08 16.25
CA LYS A 100 -10.23 -7.89 16.32
C LYS A 100 -10.46 -7.24 14.97
N LEU A 101 -9.42 -7.15 14.13
CA LEU A 101 -9.55 -6.63 12.77
C LEU A 101 -10.45 -7.52 11.90
N GLU A 102 -10.26 -8.84 11.94
CA GLU A 102 -11.10 -9.80 11.21
C GLU A 102 -12.59 -9.69 11.63
N GLU A 103 -12.87 -9.64 12.93
CA GLU A 103 -14.22 -9.46 13.48
C GLU A 103 -14.84 -8.12 13.07
N LYS A 104 -14.07 -7.03 13.16
CA LYS A 104 -14.54 -5.68 12.84
C LYS A 104 -14.87 -5.54 11.35
N VAL A 105 -13.99 -6.03 10.49
CA VAL A 105 -14.20 -6.00 9.02
C VAL A 105 -15.43 -6.82 8.66
N SER A 106 -15.58 -8.04 9.19
CA SER A 106 -16.76 -8.87 8.97
C SER A 106 -18.05 -8.19 9.42
N SER A 107 -18.04 -7.55 10.60
CA SER A 107 -19.20 -6.84 11.16
C SER A 107 -19.65 -5.68 10.27
N ILE A 108 -18.72 -4.85 9.78
CA ILE A 108 -19.07 -3.71 8.91
C ILE A 108 -19.54 -4.20 7.54
N LEU A 109 -18.91 -5.23 6.97
CA LEU A 109 -19.31 -5.80 5.68
C LEU A 109 -20.73 -6.34 5.68
N GLN A 110 -21.17 -6.93 6.79
CA GLN A 110 -22.53 -7.45 6.95
C GLN A 110 -23.58 -6.33 7.14
N ALA A 111 -23.17 -5.20 7.72
CA ALA A 111 -24.07 -4.07 7.95
C ALA A 111 -24.21 -3.18 6.69
N SER A 112 -23.09 -2.69 6.18
CA SER A 112 -22.99 -1.80 5.02
C SER A 112 -21.57 -1.83 4.47
N ALA A 113 -21.35 -2.62 3.43
CA ALA A 113 -20.01 -2.89 2.91
C ALA A 113 -19.23 -1.63 2.52
N THR A 114 -19.89 -0.61 1.97
CA THR A 114 -19.26 0.63 1.52
C THR A 114 -18.83 1.57 2.65
N ASP A 115 -19.32 1.34 3.87
CA ASP A 115 -18.93 2.10 5.06
C ASP A 115 -17.61 1.61 5.65
N MET A 116 -17.15 0.42 5.25
CA MET A 116 -15.81 -0.04 5.58
C MET A 116 -14.80 0.80 4.79
N LYS A 117 -14.01 1.61 5.50
CA LYS A 117 -12.93 2.41 4.93
C LYS A 117 -11.57 1.87 5.32
N ILE A 118 -10.65 1.92 4.37
CA ILE A 118 -9.22 1.75 4.57
C ILE A 118 -8.57 3.07 4.19
N LYS A 119 -7.93 3.74 5.14
CA LYS A 119 -7.28 5.04 4.91
C LYS A 119 -5.78 4.87 5.02
N LEU A 120 -5.07 5.24 3.95
CA LEU A 120 -3.62 5.20 3.90
C LEU A 120 -3.06 6.58 4.31
N GLY A 121 -2.01 6.57 5.13
CA GLY A 121 -1.23 7.75 5.47
C GLY A 121 -0.35 8.25 4.33
N ASN A 122 0.69 9.02 4.65
CA ASN A 122 1.66 9.45 3.65
C ASN A 122 2.52 8.26 3.22
N SER A 123 2.68 8.09 1.91
CA SER A 123 3.65 7.13 1.36
C SER A 123 5.05 7.72 1.31
N ASN A 124 6.06 6.87 1.46
CA ASN A 124 7.47 7.25 1.38
C ASN A 124 7.85 7.78 -0.02
N LYS A 125 8.89 8.62 -0.12
CA LYS A 125 9.19 9.36 -1.37
C LYS A 125 10.28 8.71 -2.22
N LYS A 126 11.15 7.90 -1.61
CA LYS A 126 12.26 7.21 -2.29
C LYS A 126 11.92 5.72 -2.43
N GLN A 127 11.04 5.41 -3.38
CA GLN A 127 10.43 4.10 -3.52
C GLN A 127 11.19 3.18 -4.49
N GLU A 128 11.70 3.71 -5.60
CA GLU A 128 12.45 2.95 -6.62
C GLU A 128 13.66 3.76 -7.10
N TYR A 129 14.78 3.09 -7.29
CA TYR A 129 15.99 3.69 -7.86
C TYR A 129 15.88 3.69 -9.39
N LYS A 130 15.79 4.89 -9.97
CA LYS A 130 15.47 5.13 -11.37
C LYS A 130 16.69 5.04 -12.28
N THR A 131 16.46 4.94 -13.58
CA THR A 131 17.52 4.75 -14.60
C THR A 131 18.50 5.92 -14.68
N ASP A 132 18.08 7.11 -14.25
CA ASP A 132 18.88 8.34 -14.18
C ASP A 132 19.65 8.51 -12.86
N LYS A 133 19.83 7.42 -12.10
CA LYS A 133 20.62 7.38 -10.85
C LYS A 133 20.05 8.25 -9.73
N ALA A 134 18.73 8.40 -9.70
CA ALA A 134 18.02 9.10 -8.65
C ALA A 134 16.91 8.22 -8.07
N TRP A 135 16.58 8.44 -6.81
CA TRP A 135 15.38 7.84 -6.22
C TRP A 135 14.13 8.60 -6.67
N GLY A 136 13.05 7.87 -6.94
CA GLY A 136 11.74 8.45 -7.21
C GLY A 136 10.62 7.58 -6.64
N ILE A 137 9.39 8.06 -6.77
CA ILE A 137 8.20 7.27 -6.45
C ILE A 137 7.97 6.20 -7.54
N MET A 138 7.28 5.11 -7.21
CA MET A 138 6.52 4.32 -8.18
C MET A 138 5.12 4.93 -8.28
N ILE A 139 4.44 5.04 -7.14
CA ILE A 139 3.09 5.57 -7.00
C ILE A 139 2.95 6.32 -5.67
N ASP A 140 2.30 7.48 -5.69
CA ASP A 140 1.98 8.21 -4.47
C ASP A 140 0.60 7.77 -3.97
N LEU A 141 0.57 7.11 -2.81
CA LEU A 141 -0.64 6.59 -2.16
C LEU A 141 -1.11 7.49 -1.02
N SER A 142 -0.49 8.67 -0.86
CA SER A 142 -0.73 9.52 0.29
C SER A 142 -2.19 9.93 0.41
N ASN A 143 -2.80 9.66 1.56
CA ASN A 143 -4.20 9.96 1.87
C ASN A 143 -5.25 9.22 1.01
N LEU A 144 -4.85 8.15 0.31
CA LEU A 144 -5.78 7.35 -0.47
C LEU A 144 -6.79 6.65 0.47
N GLU A 145 -8.07 6.84 0.19
CA GLU A 145 -9.16 6.13 0.87
C GLU A 145 -9.72 5.05 -0.05
N LEU A 146 -9.76 3.82 0.45
CA LEU A 146 -10.30 2.64 -0.22
C LEU A 146 -11.56 2.16 0.51
N TYR A 147 -12.48 1.60 -0.25
CA TYR A 147 -13.68 0.94 0.28
C TYR A 147 -14.07 -0.25 -0.60
N PRO A 148 -14.78 -1.26 -0.05
CA PRO A 148 -15.29 -2.39 -0.82
C PRO A 148 -16.18 -1.95 -1.99
N ILE A 149 -16.03 -2.60 -3.15
CA ILE A 149 -16.99 -2.49 -4.25
C ILE A 149 -18.35 -3.04 -3.81
N SER A 150 -18.34 -4.20 -3.16
CA SER A 150 -19.50 -4.85 -2.55
C SER A 150 -19.04 -5.94 -1.59
N ALA A 151 -19.91 -6.38 -0.69
CA ALA A 151 -19.61 -7.51 0.22
C ALA A 151 -19.25 -8.80 -0.54
N LYS A 152 -19.79 -9.02 -1.75
CA LYS A 152 -19.55 -10.23 -2.54
C LYS A 152 -18.20 -10.21 -3.27
N ALA A 153 -17.74 -9.04 -3.66
CA ALA A 153 -16.45 -8.87 -4.36
C ALA A 153 -15.28 -8.77 -3.38
N PHE A 154 -15.55 -8.35 -2.14
CA PHE A 154 -14.55 -8.12 -1.13
C PHE A 154 -14.00 -9.43 -0.55
N SER A 155 -12.68 -9.50 -0.41
CA SER A 155 -11.99 -10.58 0.28
C SER A 155 -10.88 -9.99 1.14
N ILE A 156 -10.69 -10.55 2.34
CA ILE A 156 -9.57 -10.21 3.21
C ILE A 156 -8.99 -11.48 3.84
N SER A 157 -7.67 -11.59 3.83
CA SER A 157 -6.93 -12.57 4.64
C SER A 157 -5.83 -11.86 5.44
N ILE A 158 -5.62 -12.30 6.68
CA ILE A 158 -4.56 -11.81 7.56
C ILE A 158 -3.73 -13.00 8.03
N GLU A 159 -2.50 -13.12 7.55
CA GLU A 159 -1.65 -14.27 7.80
C GLU A 159 -0.41 -13.88 8.61
N PRO A 160 -0.14 -14.51 9.77
CA PRO A 160 1.10 -14.30 10.50
C PRO A 160 2.29 -14.88 9.72
N THR A 161 3.46 -14.27 9.87
CA THR A 161 4.70 -14.73 9.26
C THR A 161 5.86 -14.64 10.25
N GLU A 162 6.89 -15.43 10.01
CA GLU A 162 8.16 -15.38 10.74
C GLU A 162 9.19 -14.43 10.09
N LEU A 163 8.77 -13.62 9.12
CA LEU A 163 9.67 -12.78 8.30
C LEU A 163 10.46 -11.73 9.11
N MET A 164 9.93 -11.33 10.27
CA MET A 164 10.61 -10.43 11.22
C MET A 164 10.76 -11.07 12.61
N GLY A 165 10.57 -12.38 12.72
CA GLY A 165 10.44 -13.09 13.99
C GLY A 165 9.30 -12.55 14.85
N VAL A 166 9.43 -12.76 16.16
CA VAL A 166 8.50 -12.27 17.18
C VAL A 166 9.20 -11.21 18.02
N SER A 167 8.62 -10.01 18.09
CA SER A 167 9.14 -8.92 18.92
C SER A 167 9.07 -9.27 20.41
N LYS A 168 9.84 -8.55 21.24
CA LYS A 168 9.84 -8.77 22.71
C LYS A 168 8.47 -8.62 23.36
N ASP A 169 7.58 -7.83 22.76
CA ASP A 169 6.22 -7.58 23.23
C ASP A 169 5.16 -8.48 22.55
N GLY A 170 5.59 -9.45 21.75
CA GLY A 170 4.74 -10.49 21.15
C GLY A 170 4.05 -10.10 19.84
N MET A 171 4.58 -9.12 19.11
CA MET A 171 4.11 -8.80 17.76
C MET A 171 4.85 -9.64 16.73
N SER A 172 4.16 -10.04 15.67
CA SER A 172 4.77 -10.67 14.49
C SER A 172 4.31 -9.96 13.22
N TYR A 173 5.10 -10.10 12.17
CA TYR A 173 4.78 -9.48 10.89
C TYR A 173 3.66 -10.27 10.22
N HIS A 174 2.52 -9.61 10.02
CA HIS A 174 1.35 -10.17 9.36
C HIS A 174 1.20 -9.59 7.96
N ILE A 175 0.79 -10.44 7.01
CA ILE A 175 0.43 -10.04 5.67
C ILE A 175 -1.10 -9.94 5.59
N ILE A 176 -1.59 -8.73 5.31
CA ILE A 176 -3.01 -8.45 5.06
C ILE A 176 -3.20 -8.36 3.55
N SER A 177 -3.90 -9.32 2.95
CA SER A 177 -4.28 -9.28 1.53
C SER A 177 -5.74 -8.90 1.39
N ILE A 178 -6.03 -7.88 0.58
CA ILE A 178 -7.37 -7.32 0.42
C ILE A 178 -7.68 -7.18 -1.07
N ASP A 179 -8.78 -7.79 -1.50
CA ASP A 179 -9.28 -7.73 -2.88
C ASP A 179 -10.67 -7.08 -2.95
N GLY A 180 -11.08 -6.69 -4.15
CA GLY A 180 -12.42 -6.16 -4.39
C GLY A 180 -12.64 -4.76 -3.82
N LEU A 181 -11.59 -3.95 -3.75
CA LEU A 181 -11.65 -2.56 -3.32
C LEU A 181 -11.86 -1.62 -4.50
N THR A 182 -12.28 -0.40 -4.18
CA THR A 182 -12.31 0.74 -5.08
C THR A 182 -12.04 2.03 -4.31
N THR A 183 -12.01 3.16 -5.01
CA THR A 183 -11.84 4.50 -4.46
C THR A 183 -12.64 5.50 -5.29
N SER A 184 -13.01 6.63 -4.67
CA SER A 184 -13.57 7.78 -5.38
C SER A 184 -12.50 8.69 -5.99
N GLN A 185 -11.21 8.46 -5.67
CA GLN A 185 -10.11 9.22 -6.23
C GLN A 185 -9.89 8.82 -7.70
N GLY A 186 -10.05 9.77 -8.62
CA GLY A 186 -10.00 9.49 -10.06
C GLY A 186 -8.59 9.36 -10.66
N SER A 187 -7.54 9.73 -9.92
CA SER A 187 -6.16 9.66 -10.39
C SER A 187 -5.11 9.55 -9.30
N LEU A 188 -3.95 8.96 -9.62
CA LEU A 188 -2.80 8.86 -8.73
C LEU A 188 -1.50 9.36 -9.40
N PRO A 189 -0.65 10.13 -8.70
CA PRO A 189 0.69 10.46 -9.18
C PRO A 189 1.57 9.22 -9.29
N VAL A 190 2.31 9.12 -10.39
CA VAL A 190 3.23 8.00 -10.68
C VAL A 190 4.54 8.52 -11.27
N CYS A 191 5.60 7.71 -11.22
CA CYS A 191 6.84 7.99 -11.94
C CYS A 191 7.36 6.71 -12.59
N CYS A 192 7.67 6.78 -13.89
CA CYS A 192 8.04 5.63 -14.71
C CYS A 192 9.54 5.32 -14.61
N ALA A 193 10.26 5.26 -15.75
CA ALA A 193 11.65 4.79 -15.82
C ALA A 193 12.69 5.74 -15.21
N ALA A 194 12.67 7.03 -15.57
CA ALA A 194 13.55 8.06 -14.99
C ALA A 194 12.83 8.87 -13.89
N SER A 195 13.58 9.53 -13.01
CA SER A 195 13.01 10.43 -11.98
C SER A 195 12.28 11.65 -12.56
N THR A 196 12.58 11.99 -13.81
CA THR A 196 11.91 13.02 -14.61
C THR A 196 10.63 12.51 -15.28
N ASP A 197 10.39 11.20 -15.34
CA ASP A 197 9.23 10.58 -16.00
C ASP A 197 8.00 10.56 -15.10
N LYS A 198 7.66 11.72 -14.54
CA LYS A 198 6.45 11.91 -13.74
C LYS A 198 5.21 11.81 -14.61
N GLY A 199 4.10 11.43 -14.00
CA GLY A 199 2.82 11.30 -14.67
C GLY A 199 1.67 11.22 -13.67
N VAL A 200 0.46 11.25 -14.22
CA VAL A 200 -0.78 11.05 -13.47
C VAL A 200 -1.50 9.90 -14.13
N ALA A 201 -1.64 8.79 -13.41
CA ALA A 201 -2.45 7.67 -13.85
C ALA A 201 -3.92 7.96 -13.58
N LYS A 202 -4.74 8.04 -14.63
CA LYS A 202 -6.20 8.13 -14.49
C LYS A 202 -6.75 6.74 -14.20
N ILE A 203 -7.41 6.58 -13.06
CA ILE A 203 -7.90 5.28 -12.57
C ILE A 203 -9.43 5.22 -12.50
N GLY A 204 -10.11 6.36 -12.51
CA GLY A 204 -11.57 6.43 -12.44
C GLY A 204 -12.13 7.74 -12.96
N TYR A 205 -13.41 7.95 -12.66
CA TYR A 205 -14.15 9.15 -12.96
C TYR A 205 -13.62 10.33 -12.13
N ILE A 206 -13.56 11.49 -12.78
CA ILE A 206 -13.25 12.77 -12.15
C ILE A 206 -14.46 13.64 -12.47
N ALA A 207 -15.24 14.02 -11.46
CA ALA A 207 -16.38 14.90 -11.65
C ALA A 207 -15.90 16.24 -12.23
N ALA A 208 -16.56 16.71 -13.29
CA ALA A 208 -16.35 18.07 -13.76
C ALA A 208 -16.80 19.03 -12.64
N ALA A 209 -15.90 19.92 -12.23
CA ALA A 209 -16.16 20.96 -11.24
C ALA A 209 -17.09 22.05 -11.81
#